data_AF-A0A9D7FUI7-F1
#
_entry.id   AF-A0A9D7FUI7-F1
#
_cell.length_a   1.000
_cell.length_b   1.000
_cell.length_c   1.000
_cell.angle_alpha   90.00
_cell.angle_beta   90.00
_cell.angle_gamma   90.00
#
_symmetry.space_group_name_H-M   'P 1'
#
loop_
_entity.id
_entity.type
_entity.pdbx_description
1 polymer ?
#
loop_
_entity_poly.entity_id
_entity_poly.type
_entity_poly.pdbx_seq_one_letter_code
_entity_poly.pdbx_strand_id
1 'polypeptide(L)'
;MTRYDSTNVPGLFDGDLIMEAAVDSSGNKIWMLCVDQQTSVPKILIYNGVNWSNNSVPIPGYIFCMALDQQEKVWIGTNSGIYGYDGSSWINYTTSNSGLLSNEIKRISFDRFGRMYYTNTIDAGFFDGTYWSTLQPPFFRHTSVNNRIVNDDSGNIYICDRGSLWIHNDEGLRLFNKKAGIKGNVYYDSNSNGVKEINEPGMLSRKILNSNDGTSVFTDRTGDYKMKVDTGSIQTSLVPKANWLLTSDSTVYNFNC
;
A
#
# COMPACT_ATOMS: atom_id res chain seq x y z
N MET A 1 24.63 -15.40 22.33
CA MET A 1 23.29 -15.16 22.89
C MET A 1 23.41 -13.92 23.75
N THR A 2 23.15 -12.75 23.19
CA THR A 2 23.33 -11.48 23.91
C THR A 2 22.12 -11.30 24.81
N ARG A 3 22.31 -11.55 26.11
CA ARG A 3 21.29 -11.27 27.13
C ARG A 3 21.18 -9.76 27.31
N TYR A 4 19.95 -9.28 27.28
CA TYR A 4 19.59 -7.88 27.50
C TYR A 4 19.91 -7.47 28.95
N ASP A 5 20.42 -6.24 29.13
CA ASP A 5 20.69 -5.65 30.44
C ASP A 5 19.56 -4.67 30.79
N SER A 6 18.71 -5.06 31.75
CA SER A 6 17.58 -4.27 32.26
C SER A 6 17.97 -2.92 32.87
N THR A 7 19.26 -2.65 33.06
CA THR A 7 19.73 -1.34 33.51
C THR A 7 19.64 -0.24 32.43
N ASN A 8 19.60 -0.61 31.14
CA ASN A 8 19.64 0.37 30.03
C ASN A 8 18.26 0.82 29.52
N VAL A 9 17.21 -0.01 29.62
CA VAL A 9 15.80 0.37 29.34
C VAL A 9 14.90 -0.05 30.51
N PRO A 10 14.70 0.85 31.50
CA PRO A 10 13.77 0.65 32.60
C PRO A 10 12.38 0.12 32.18
N GLY A 11 12.04 -1.07 32.66
CA GLY A 11 10.74 -1.71 32.43
C GLY A 11 10.68 -2.65 31.23
N LEU A 12 11.75 -2.80 30.46
CA LEU A 12 11.93 -3.92 29.53
C LEU A 12 12.62 -5.08 30.26
N PHE A 13 12.08 -6.29 30.15
CA PHE A 13 12.57 -7.50 30.82
C PHE A 13 12.92 -8.59 29.81
N ASP A 14 13.74 -9.55 30.24
CA ASP A 14 14.08 -10.72 29.42
C ASP A 14 12.81 -11.50 29.08
N GLY A 15 12.59 -11.74 27.79
CA GLY A 15 11.37 -12.37 27.27
C GLY A 15 10.27 -11.40 26.82
N ASP A 16 10.38 -10.09 27.05
CA ASP A 16 9.42 -9.14 26.47
C ASP A 16 9.45 -9.18 24.93
N LEU A 17 8.27 -9.10 24.32
CA LEU A 17 8.13 -8.94 22.87
C LEU A 17 7.95 -7.47 22.54
N ILE A 18 8.86 -6.91 21.75
CA ILE A 18 8.66 -5.60 21.11
C ILE A 18 7.76 -5.82 19.90
N MET A 19 6.56 -5.25 19.96
CA MET A 19 5.53 -5.43 18.92
C MET A 19 5.66 -4.36 17.83
N GLU A 20 5.88 -3.12 18.25
CA GLU A 20 5.96 -1.97 17.36
C GLU A 20 6.81 -0.87 17.99
N ALA A 21 7.44 -0.05 17.15
CA ALA A 21 8.10 1.16 17.55
C ALA A 21 7.70 2.30 16.61
N ALA A 22 7.49 3.49 17.18
CA ALA A 22 7.21 4.71 16.46
C ALA A 22 8.15 5.81 16.95
N VAL A 23 8.44 6.76 16.07
CA VAL A 23 9.15 7.99 16.42
C VAL A 23 8.13 9.11 16.42
N ASP A 24 8.23 10.02 17.38
CA ASP A 24 7.39 11.22 17.40
C ASP A 24 7.65 12.12 16.18
N SER A 25 6.74 13.06 15.93
CA SER A 25 6.84 14.00 14.81
C SER A 25 8.12 14.84 14.83
N SER A 26 8.72 15.04 16.00
CA SER A 26 9.95 15.82 16.18
C SER A 26 11.24 15.02 15.91
N GLY A 27 11.15 13.68 15.80
CA GLY A 27 12.30 12.81 15.65
C GLY A 27 13.08 12.54 16.94
N ASN A 28 12.62 13.06 18.08
CA ASN A 28 13.38 13.09 19.34
C ASN A 28 12.90 12.06 20.35
N LYS A 29 11.70 11.50 20.18
CA LYS A 29 11.16 10.47 21.08
C LYS A 29 10.91 9.17 20.34
N ILE A 30 11.25 8.06 20.99
CA ILE A 30 10.93 6.72 20.52
C ILE A 30 9.88 6.13 21.45
N TRP A 31 8.77 5.71 20.88
CA TRP A 31 7.70 4.99 21.53
C TRP A 31 7.82 3.51 21.15
N MET A 32 7.86 2.61 22.12
CA MET A 32 7.86 1.17 21.86
C MET A 32 6.68 0.54 22.58
N LEU A 33 5.90 -0.24 21.85
CA LEU A 33 4.91 -1.11 22.42
C LEU A 33 5.55 -2.47 22.72
N CYS A 34 5.47 -2.89 23.97
CA CYS A 34 5.97 -4.16 24.44
C CYS A 34 4.85 -4.99 25.07
N VAL A 35 4.92 -6.31 24.93
CA VAL A 35 4.05 -7.26 25.63
C VAL A 35 4.92 -8.18 26.47
N ASP A 36 4.61 -8.24 27.76
CA ASP A 36 5.26 -9.17 28.67
C ASP A 36 4.80 -10.60 28.37
N GLN A 37 5.73 -11.52 28.11
CA GLN A 37 5.37 -12.90 27.74
C GLN A 37 4.73 -13.72 28.86
N GLN A 38 4.98 -13.37 30.13
CA GLN A 38 4.48 -14.14 31.27
C GLN A 38 3.06 -13.70 31.64
N THR A 39 2.80 -12.40 31.59
CA THR A 39 1.53 -11.80 32.01
C THR A 39 0.62 -11.42 30.84
N SER A 40 1.16 -11.37 29.62
CA SER A 40 0.49 -10.83 28.42
C SER A 40 -0.01 -9.39 28.60
N VAL A 41 0.53 -8.65 29.57
CA VAL A 41 0.16 -7.25 29.82
C VAL A 41 0.98 -6.36 28.89
N PRO A 42 0.32 -5.50 28.09
CA PRO A 42 1.02 -4.55 27.26
C PRO A 42 1.51 -3.34 28.06
N LYS A 43 2.65 -2.80 27.62
CA LYS A 43 3.25 -1.57 28.16
C LYS A 43 3.84 -0.75 27.04
N ILE A 44 3.86 0.56 27.23
CA ILE A 44 4.53 1.49 26.33
C ILE A 44 5.80 1.97 27.01
N LEU A 45 6.92 1.87 26.31
CA LEU A 45 8.21 2.43 26.70
C LEU A 45 8.44 3.70 25.86
N ILE A 46 8.90 4.76 26.50
CA ILE A 46 9.16 6.06 25.86
C ILE A 46 10.58 6.48 26.16
N TYR A 47 11.39 6.62 25.12
CA TYR A 47 12.70 7.27 25.18
C TYR A 47 12.56 8.73 24.79
N ASN A 48 13.11 9.65 25.59
CA ASN A 48 13.01 11.10 25.32
C ASN A 48 14.30 11.72 24.77
N GLY A 49 15.24 10.91 24.29
CA GLY A 49 16.57 11.35 23.87
C GLY A 49 17.62 11.30 24.98
N VAL A 50 17.21 11.14 26.24
CA VAL A 50 18.11 11.07 27.40
C VAL A 50 17.83 9.84 28.26
N ASN A 51 16.57 9.62 28.63
CA ASN A 51 16.15 8.55 29.54
C ASN A 51 14.92 7.81 28.99
N TRP A 52 14.73 6.59 29.48
CA TRP A 52 13.53 5.81 29.26
C TRP A 52 12.53 5.99 30.40
N SER A 53 11.25 5.96 30.04
CA SER A 53 10.10 5.87 30.94
C SER A 53 9.15 4.80 30.43
N ASN A 54 8.26 4.30 31.30
CA ASN A 54 7.25 3.32 30.92
C ASN A 54 5.89 3.69 31.48
N ASN A 55 4.85 3.30 30.75
CA ASN A 55 3.46 3.42 31.16
C ASN A 55 2.74 2.09 30.92
N SER A 56 2.02 1.60 31.91
CA SER A 56 1.14 0.45 31.76
C SER A 56 0.02 0.77 30.79
N VAL A 57 -0.32 -0.16 29.91
CA VAL A 57 -1.44 -0.05 28.99
C VAL A 57 -2.54 -0.99 29.47
N PRO A 58 -3.57 -0.51 30.18
CA PRO A 58 -4.61 -1.35 30.75
C PRO A 58 -5.67 -1.74 29.71
N ILE A 59 -5.24 -2.16 28.51
CA ILE A 59 -6.14 -2.61 27.44
C ILE A 59 -6.14 -4.14 27.37
N PRO A 60 -7.31 -4.79 27.31
CA PRO A 60 -7.39 -6.24 27.20
C PRO A 60 -7.18 -6.72 25.77
N GLY A 61 -6.78 -7.99 25.64
CA GLY A 61 -6.74 -8.70 24.36
C GLY A 61 -5.40 -8.63 23.63
N TYR A 62 -5.41 -9.12 22.39
CA TYR A 62 -4.21 -9.16 21.56
C TYR A 62 -4.03 -7.83 20.84
N ILE A 63 -2.83 -7.24 20.98
CA ILE A 63 -2.44 -6.05 20.22
C ILE A 63 -1.76 -6.45 18.92
N PHE A 64 -2.14 -5.79 17.83
CA PHE A 64 -1.58 -6.01 16.51
C PHE A 64 -0.79 -4.81 15.96
N CYS A 65 -1.10 -3.60 16.41
CA CYS A 65 -0.38 -2.40 15.98
C CYS A 65 -0.52 -1.22 16.96
N MET A 66 0.37 -0.23 16.81
CA MET A 66 0.40 1.06 17.46
C MET A 66 0.74 2.15 16.43
N ALA A 67 0.09 3.30 16.53
CA ALA A 67 0.40 4.50 15.76
C ALA A 67 0.29 5.74 16.67
N LEU A 68 1.01 6.80 16.30
CA LEU A 68 0.87 8.12 16.91
C LEU A 68 0.10 9.02 15.95
N ASP A 69 -0.83 9.82 16.49
CA ASP A 69 -1.41 10.92 15.72
C ASP A 69 -0.52 12.17 15.77
N GLN A 70 -0.95 13.21 15.06
CA GLN A 70 -0.22 14.48 14.98
C GLN A 70 -0.16 15.26 16.29
N GLN A 71 -0.94 14.88 17.29
CA GLN A 71 -0.91 15.44 18.64
C GLN A 71 -0.18 14.51 19.63
N GLU A 72 0.57 13.53 19.12
CA GLU A 72 1.31 12.53 19.91
C GLU A 72 0.40 11.68 20.80
N LYS A 73 -0.88 11.53 20.44
CA LYS A 73 -1.76 10.55 21.10
C LYS A 73 -1.48 9.17 20.56
N VAL A 74 -1.56 8.19 21.45
CA VAL A 74 -1.31 6.80 21.12
C VAL A 74 -2.60 6.11 20.67
N TRP A 75 -2.54 5.46 19.53
CA TRP A 75 -3.61 4.67 18.96
C TRP A 75 -3.17 3.22 18.82
N ILE A 76 -3.96 2.29 19.35
CA ILE A 76 -3.64 0.86 19.37
C ILE A 76 -4.74 0.06 18.68
N GLY A 77 -4.35 -0.74 17.70
CA GLY A 77 -5.24 -1.71 17.05
C GLY A 77 -5.16 -3.07 17.74
N THR A 78 -6.31 -3.62 18.12
CA THR A 78 -6.41 -4.88 18.87
C THR A 78 -7.35 -5.88 18.18
N ASN A 79 -7.55 -7.05 18.78
CA ASN A 79 -8.64 -7.96 18.42
C ASN A 79 -10.03 -7.51 18.93
N SER A 80 -10.08 -6.43 19.71
CA SER A 80 -11.27 -5.90 20.39
C SER A 80 -11.50 -4.42 20.10
N GLY A 81 -11.13 -3.97 18.89
CA GLY A 81 -11.32 -2.62 18.38
C GLY A 81 -10.06 -1.77 18.39
N ILE A 82 -10.26 -0.46 18.29
CA ILE A 82 -9.21 0.56 18.36
C ILE A 82 -9.26 1.23 19.73
N TYR A 83 -8.11 1.33 20.39
CA TYR A 83 -7.96 2.10 21.62
C TYR A 83 -7.17 3.38 21.35
N GLY A 84 -7.75 4.53 21.64
CA GLY A 84 -7.07 5.83 21.59
C GLY A 84 -6.79 6.35 23.00
N TYR A 85 -5.58 6.84 23.26
CA TYR A 85 -5.22 7.47 24.52
C TYR A 85 -5.28 8.99 24.39
N ASP A 86 -6.18 9.66 25.12
CA ASP A 86 -6.36 11.11 25.01
C ASP A 86 -5.37 11.94 25.85
N GLY A 87 -4.41 11.28 26.51
CA GLY A 87 -3.48 11.89 27.47
C GLY A 87 -3.91 11.73 28.94
N SER A 88 -5.12 11.25 29.18
CA SER A 88 -5.67 10.99 30.52
C SER A 88 -6.33 9.61 30.63
N SER A 89 -7.06 9.20 29.60
CA SER A 89 -7.90 8.01 29.58
C SER A 89 -7.82 7.27 28.24
N TRP A 90 -8.16 5.99 28.25
CA TRP A 90 -8.26 5.17 27.05
C TRP A 90 -9.72 5.11 26.59
N ILE A 91 -9.95 5.45 25.32
CA ILE A 91 -11.25 5.36 24.66
C ILE A 91 -11.23 4.15 23.72
N ASN A 92 -12.24 3.30 23.78
CA ASN A 92 -12.35 2.11 22.95
C ASN A 92 -13.45 2.27 21.87
N TYR A 93 -13.05 2.08 20.61
CA TYR A 93 -13.92 2.11 19.45
C TYR A 93 -14.11 0.68 18.90
N THR A 94 -15.35 0.24 18.84
CA THR A 94 -15.78 -1.08 18.39
C THR A 94 -16.88 -0.97 17.33
N THR A 95 -17.19 -2.09 16.68
CA THR A 95 -18.33 -2.20 15.76
C THR A 95 -19.68 -1.86 16.41
N SER A 96 -19.81 -1.93 17.74
CA SER A 96 -21.06 -1.68 18.44
C SER A 96 -21.26 -0.23 18.86
N ASN A 97 -20.19 0.57 18.91
CA ASN A 97 -20.24 1.98 19.35
C ASN A 97 -19.67 2.97 18.32
N SER A 98 -19.22 2.48 17.17
CA SER A 98 -18.61 3.27 16.10
C SER A 98 -18.98 2.67 14.74
N GLY A 99 -18.59 3.33 13.64
CA GLY A 99 -18.76 2.78 12.29
C GLY A 99 -17.64 1.83 11.86
N LEU A 100 -16.85 1.32 12.81
CA LEU A 100 -15.81 0.33 12.56
C LEU A 100 -16.42 -0.94 11.95
N LEU A 101 -15.77 -1.51 10.92
CA LEU A 101 -16.29 -2.66 10.17
C LEU A 101 -16.04 -4.00 10.86
N SER A 102 -14.92 -4.11 11.59
CA SER A 102 -14.52 -5.28 12.35
C SER A 102 -13.69 -4.86 13.55
N ASN A 103 -13.86 -5.56 14.67
CA ASN A 103 -13.08 -5.31 15.88
C ASN A 103 -11.63 -5.82 15.78
N GLU A 104 -11.30 -6.63 14.78
CA GLU A 104 -9.95 -7.17 14.63
C GLU A 104 -9.09 -6.29 13.73
N ILE A 105 -8.39 -5.34 14.35
CA ILE A 105 -7.61 -4.27 13.69
C ILE A 105 -6.19 -4.71 13.46
N LYS A 106 -5.73 -4.65 12.21
CA LYS A 106 -4.40 -5.12 11.82
C LYS A 106 -3.37 -4.01 11.76
N ARG A 107 -3.71 -2.85 11.20
CA ARG A 107 -2.81 -1.67 11.14
C ARG A 107 -3.60 -0.39 11.31
N ILE A 108 -2.92 0.63 11.80
CA ILE A 108 -3.38 2.02 11.87
C ILE A 108 -2.29 2.90 11.25
N SER A 109 -2.67 3.94 10.52
CA SER A 109 -1.79 4.99 10.02
C SER A 109 -2.58 6.29 9.94
N PHE A 110 -1.89 7.42 10.00
CA PHE A 110 -2.49 8.74 9.90
C PHE A 110 -2.01 9.43 8.63
N ASP A 111 -2.90 10.20 8.00
CA ASP A 111 -2.48 11.12 6.96
C ASP A 111 -2.08 12.50 7.53
N ARG A 112 -1.62 13.39 6.65
CA ARG A 112 -1.23 14.76 7.02
C ARG A 112 -2.40 15.65 7.46
N PHE A 113 -3.64 15.22 7.28
CA PHE A 113 -4.84 15.95 7.70
C PHE A 113 -5.38 15.42 9.04
N GLY A 114 -4.73 14.42 9.65
CA GLY A 114 -5.16 13.82 10.90
C GLY A 114 -6.24 12.74 10.74
N ARG A 115 -6.56 12.32 9.50
CA ARG A 115 -7.47 11.20 9.28
C ARG A 115 -6.76 9.91 9.63
N MET A 116 -7.41 9.10 10.46
CA MET A 116 -6.91 7.78 10.85
C MET A 116 -7.37 6.75 9.83
N TYR A 117 -6.44 6.12 9.13
CA TYR A 117 -6.71 4.97 8.27
C TYR A 117 -6.39 3.68 9.01
N TYR A 118 -7.20 2.64 8.79
CA TYR A 118 -7.02 1.35 9.42
C TYR A 118 -7.31 0.19 8.47
N THR A 119 -6.70 -0.95 8.75
CA THR A 119 -7.04 -2.23 8.12
C THR A 119 -7.58 -3.19 9.18
N ASN A 120 -8.53 -4.03 8.80
CA ASN A 120 -9.10 -5.05 9.67
C ASN A 120 -9.28 -6.37 8.91
N THR A 121 -9.92 -7.37 9.51
CA THR A 121 -10.13 -8.69 8.89
C THR A 121 -11.10 -8.70 7.70
N ILE A 122 -11.93 -7.67 7.57
CA ILE A 122 -12.94 -7.53 6.51
C ILE A 122 -12.45 -6.58 5.41
N ASP A 123 -12.05 -5.36 5.76
CA ASP A 123 -11.65 -4.34 4.80
C ASP A 123 -10.70 -3.28 5.44
N ALA A 124 -10.43 -2.19 4.72
CA ALA A 124 -9.84 -0.98 5.24
C ALA A 124 -10.86 0.15 5.32
N GLY A 125 -10.66 1.05 6.27
CA GLY A 125 -11.50 2.22 6.46
C GLY A 125 -10.68 3.40 6.94
N PHE A 126 -11.36 4.52 7.14
CA PHE A 126 -10.78 5.68 7.78
C PHE A 126 -11.78 6.37 8.71
N PHE A 127 -11.24 7.12 9.65
CA PHE A 127 -11.96 8.01 10.56
C PHE A 127 -11.44 9.43 10.36
N ASP A 128 -12.32 10.37 10.05
CA ASP A 128 -11.96 11.77 9.76
C ASP A 128 -12.03 12.70 10.98
N GLY A 129 -12.17 12.13 12.18
CA GLY A 129 -12.42 12.87 13.42
C GLY A 129 -13.91 12.97 13.78
N THR A 130 -14.81 12.71 12.82
CA THR A 130 -16.27 12.76 13.03
C THR A 130 -16.95 11.47 12.59
N TYR A 131 -16.63 10.98 11.38
CA TYR A 131 -17.28 9.85 10.74
C TYR A 131 -16.29 8.74 10.40
N TRP A 132 -16.78 7.51 10.54
CA TRP A 132 -16.10 6.29 10.11
C TRP A 132 -16.60 5.95 8.71
N SER A 133 -15.67 5.72 7.79
CA SER A 133 -15.96 5.44 6.39
C SER A 133 -15.16 4.25 5.90
N THR A 134 -15.79 3.43 5.06
CA THR A 134 -15.10 2.35 4.34
C THR A 134 -14.40 2.93 3.12
N LEU A 135 -13.18 2.46 2.86
CA LEU A 135 -12.51 2.77 1.62
C LEU A 135 -13.26 2.12 0.45
N GLN A 136 -13.62 2.90 -0.57
CA GLN A 136 -14.36 2.42 -1.75
C GLN A 136 -13.47 2.37 -2.99
N PRO A 137 -13.69 1.39 -3.89
CA PRO A 137 -14.61 0.24 -3.77
C PRO A 137 -14.18 -0.79 -2.69
N PRO A 138 -15.05 -1.65 -2.12
CA PRO A 138 -14.67 -2.59 -1.07
C PRO A 138 -13.53 -3.49 -1.57
N PHE A 139 -12.36 -3.36 -0.96
CA PHE A 139 -11.09 -3.84 -1.51
C PHE A 139 -10.90 -5.33 -1.28
N PHE A 140 -11.22 -5.78 -0.06
CA PHE A 140 -10.67 -7.03 0.44
C PHE A 140 -11.75 -8.10 0.44
N ARG A 141 -12.04 -8.64 -0.75
CA ARG A 141 -12.60 -10.00 -0.81
C ARG A 141 -11.50 -10.96 -0.34
N HIS A 142 -11.48 -11.18 0.97
CA HIS A 142 -10.66 -12.12 1.74
C HIS A 142 -9.27 -11.61 2.16
N THR A 143 -9.11 -11.45 3.48
CA THR A 143 -7.99 -11.91 4.32
C THR A 143 -6.59 -11.86 3.69
N SER A 144 -5.89 -10.76 3.89
CA SER A 144 -4.43 -10.79 4.02
C SER A 144 -4.04 -10.18 5.36
N VAL A 145 -3.39 -10.99 6.19
CA VAL A 145 -2.85 -10.63 7.52
C VAL A 145 -1.66 -9.65 7.45
N ASN A 146 -1.21 -9.29 6.25
CA ASN A 146 0.00 -8.50 6.01
C ASN A 146 -0.26 -7.19 5.26
N ASN A 147 -1.46 -6.63 5.34
CA ASN A 147 -1.72 -5.34 4.75
C ASN A 147 -0.86 -4.30 5.47
N ARG A 148 0.02 -3.64 4.74
CA ARG A 148 0.78 -2.48 5.21
C ARG A 148 0.07 -1.24 4.71
N ILE A 149 -0.03 -0.25 5.57
CA ILE A 149 -0.53 1.07 5.25
C ILE A 149 0.56 2.08 5.63
N VAL A 150 0.90 2.94 4.69
CA VAL A 150 1.92 3.98 4.86
C VAL A 150 1.45 5.26 4.17
N ASN A 151 1.87 6.41 4.67
CA ASN A 151 1.54 7.71 4.11
C ASN A 151 2.78 8.42 3.57
N ASP A 152 2.59 9.40 2.70
CA ASP A 152 3.62 10.37 2.30
C ASP A 152 3.28 11.80 2.74
N ASP A 153 4.24 12.72 2.58
CA ASP A 153 4.09 14.15 2.95
C ASP A 153 3.07 14.88 2.06
N SER A 154 2.73 14.29 0.92
CA SER A 154 1.70 14.81 0.01
C SER A 154 0.28 14.42 0.45
N GLY A 155 0.14 13.63 1.52
CA GLY A 155 -1.14 13.18 2.04
C GLY A 155 -1.71 11.97 1.31
N ASN A 156 -0.90 11.29 0.50
CA ASN A 156 -1.31 10.03 -0.11
C ASN A 156 -1.17 8.90 0.92
N ILE A 157 -2.11 7.96 0.87
CA ILE A 157 -2.09 6.74 1.67
C ILE A 157 -1.90 5.55 0.75
N TYR A 158 -0.84 4.80 0.95
CA TYR A 158 -0.51 3.60 0.19
C TYR A 158 -0.89 2.35 0.97
N ILE A 159 -1.65 1.48 0.33
CA ILE A 159 -2.19 0.26 0.95
C ILE A 159 -1.75 -0.94 0.11
N CYS A 160 -1.00 -1.85 0.72
CA CYS A 160 -0.58 -3.09 0.07
C CYS A 160 -1.60 -4.20 0.32
N ASP A 161 -2.03 -4.87 -0.75
CA ASP A 161 -2.90 -6.05 -0.71
C ASP A 161 -2.52 -7.07 -1.80
N ARG A 162 -2.25 -8.33 -1.43
CA ARG A 162 -2.04 -9.46 -2.37
C ARG A 162 -1.22 -9.14 -3.63
N GLY A 163 -0.09 -8.44 -3.45
CA GLY A 163 0.83 -8.08 -4.55
C GLY A 163 0.41 -6.85 -5.36
N SER A 164 -0.68 -6.19 -4.96
CA SER A 164 -1.14 -4.90 -5.46
C SER A 164 -0.78 -3.80 -4.46
N LEU A 165 -0.42 -2.63 -4.98
CA LEU A 165 -0.28 -1.42 -4.20
C LEU A 165 -1.40 -0.48 -4.62
N TRP A 166 -2.15 0.04 -3.66
CA TRP A 166 -3.23 1.00 -3.86
C TRP A 166 -2.83 2.35 -3.30
N ILE A 167 -3.38 3.43 -3.86
CA ILE A 167 -3.20 4.80 -3.38
C ILE A 167 -4.56 5.44 -3.12
N HIS A 168 -4.75 6.02 -1.93
CA HIS A 168 -5.90 6.84 -1.56
C HIS A 168 -5.46 8.29 -1.39
N ASN A 169 -6.15 9.22 -2.05
CA ASN A 169 -5.98 10.66 -1.89
C ASN A 169 -7.28 11.40 -2.24
N ASP A 170 -7.20 12.69 -2.58
CA ASP A 170 -8.37 13.53 -2.90
C ASP A 170 -9.09 13.09 -4.19
N GLU A 171 -8.45 12.28 -5.04
CA GLU A 171 -9.06 11.66 -6.23
C GLU A 171 -9.74 10.32 -5.89
N GLY A 172 -9.77 9.94 -4.61
CA GLY A 172 -10.25 8.66 -4.14
C GLY A 172 -9.20 7.56 -4.22
N LEU A 173 -9.67 6.32 -4.21
CA LEU A 173 -8.81 5.15 -4.19
C LEU A 173 -8.63 4.54 -5.58
N ARG A 174 -7.38 4.27 -5.94
CA ARG A 174 -7.03 3.60 -7.19
C ARG A 174 -5.82 2.70 -7.04
N LEU A 175 -5.67 1.77 -7.97
CA LEU A 175 -4.47 0.93 -8.03
C LEU A 175 -3.27 1.82 -8.38
N PHE A 176 -2.26 1.83 -7.52
CA PHE A 176 -1.04 2.59 -7.73
C PHE A 176 -0.28 2.02 -8.92
N ASN A 177 0.15 2.90 -9.82
CA ASN A 177 0.89 2.54 -11.04
C ASN A 177 0.18 1.45 -11.87
N LYS A 178 -1.15 1.57 -12.02
CA LYS A 178 -1.93 0.69 -12.89
C LYS A 178 -1.49 0.86 -14.34
N LYS A 179 -0.81 -0.16 -14.89
CA LYS A 179 -0.43 -0.19 -16.31
C LYS A 179 -1.53 -0.79 -17.19
N ALA A 180 -1.90 -0.07 -18.25
CA ALA A 180 -2.74 -0.57 -19.32
C ALA A 180 -2.01 -1.66 -20.14
N GLY A 181 -2.78 -2.60 -20.69
CA GLY A 181 -2.24 -3.61 -21.60
C GLY A 181 -2.56 -3.25 -23.04
N ILE A 182 -1.55 -3.05 -23.87
CA ILE A 182 -1.71 -2.96 -25.32
C ILE A 182 -1.26 -4.26 -25.99
N LYS A 183 -1.89 -4.57 -27.12
CA LYS A 183 -1.53 -5.68 -27.98
C LYS A 183 -1.68 -5.28 -29.44
N GLY A 184 -0.88 -5.90 -30.30
CA GLY A 184 -0.97 -5.74 -31.74
C GLY A 184 -0.25 -6.88 -32.47
N ASN A 185 -0.24 -6.82 -33.79
CA ASN A 185 0.39 -7.82 -34.64
C ASN A 185 1.23 -7.14 -35.73
N VAL A 186 2.37 -7.75 -36.06
CA VAL A 186 3.22 -7.37 -37.20
C VAL A 186 3.33 -8.55 -38.15
N TYR A 187 3.05 -8.31 -39.43
CA TYR A 187 2.90 -9.33 -40.46
C TYR A 187 3.44 -8.83 -41.80
N TYR A 188 3.69 -9.76 -42.73
CA TYR A 188 4.02 -9.42 -44.10
C TYR A 188 2.76 -9.05 -44.88
N ASP A 189 2.58 -7.75 -45.12
CA ASP A 189 1.46 -7.22 -45.91
C ASP A 189 1.74 -7.39 -47.42
N SER A 190 1.17 -8.43 -48.01
CA SER A 190 1.47 -8.85 -49.38
C SER A 190 0.73 -8.03 -50.43
N ASN A 191 -0.40 -7.43 -50.07
CA ASN A 191 -1.24 -6.64 -50.96
C ASN A 191 -1.20 -5.14 -50.67
N SER A 192 -0.45 -4.72 -49.63
CA SER A 192 -0.24 -3.34 -49.18
C SER A 192 -1.53 -2.62 -48.75
N ASN A 193 -2.49 -3.34 -48.16
CA ASN A 193 -3.76 -2.76 -47.71
C ASN A 193 -3.81 -2.43 -46.21
N GLY A 194 -2.80 -2.82 -45.43
CA GLY A 194 -2.72 -2.57 -43.99
C GLY A 194 -3.66 -3.43 -43.12
N VAL A 195 -4.22 -4.51 -43.64
CA VAL A 195 -5.14 -5.43 -42.95
C VAL A 195 -4.61 -6.86 -42.99
N LYS A 196 -4.37 -7.46 -41.83
CA LYS A 196 -3.85 -8.82 -41.75
C LYS A 196 -4.82 -9.84 -42.35
N GLU A 197 -4.38 -10.58 -43.37
CA GLU A 197 -5.11 -11.74 -43.89
C GLU A 197 -4.55 -13.10 -43.45
N ILE A 198 -5.33 -14.15 -43.68
CA ILE A 198 -4.99 -15.53 -43.28
C ILE A 198 -3.68 -16.04 -43.91
N ASN A 199 -3.34 -15.53 -45.10
CA ASN A 199 -2.14 -15.93 -45.83
C ASN A 199 -0.92 -15.06 -45.51
N GLU A 200 -1.06 -14.09 -44.61
CA GLU A 200 0.00 -13.14 -44.28
C GLU A 200 0.74 -13.57 -43.01
N PRO A 201 1.96 -14.10 -43.15
CA PRO A 201 2.69 -14.64 -42.00
C PRO A 201 3.10 -13.52 -41.05
N GLY A 202 2.97 -13.81 -39.75
CA GLY A 202 3.50 -12.96 -38.69
C GLY A 202 5.02 -12.86 -38.71
N MET A 203 5.55 -11.76 -38.21
CA MET A 203 6.97 -11.48 -38.21
C MET A 203 7.57 -11.68 -36.82
N LEU A 204 8.51 -12.62 -36.69
CA LEU A 204 9.23 -12.87 -35.45
C LEU A 204 10.29 -11.80 -35.12
N SER A 205 10.43 -11.52 -33.82
CA SER A 205 11.51 -10.69 -33.24
C SER A 205 11.58 -9.30 -33.86
N ARG A 206 10.43 -8.69 -34.14
CA ARG A 206 10.33 -7.28 -34.54
C ARG A 206 10.24 -6.43 -33.29
N LYS A 207 11.06 -5.37 -33.22
CA LYS A 207 11.10 -4.46 -32.07
C LYS A 207 9.96 -3.45 -32.18
N ILE A 208 9.08 -3.43 -31.18
CA ILE A 208 8.03 -2.43 -31.01
C ILE A 208 8.47 -1.47 -29.92
N LEU A 209 8.49 -0.18 -30.24
CA LEU A 209 8.88 0.90 -29.33
C LEU A 209 7.62 1.59 -28.80
N ASN A 210 7.56 1.81 -27.49
CA ASN A 210 6.70 2.82 -26.90
C ASN A 210 7.40 4.18 -27.08
N SER A 211 6.84 5.03 -27.94
CA SER A 211 7.45 6.31 -28.29
C SER A 211 7.40 7.32 -27.13
N ASN A 212 6.53 7.08 -26.14
CA ASN A 212 6.34 7.96 -24.99
C ASN A 212 7.48 7.84 -23.96
N ASP A 213 7.98 6.63 -23.72
CA ASP A 213 8.96 6.36 -22.64
C ASP A 213 10.21 5.60 -23.12
N GLY A 214 10.27 5.22 -24.41
CA GLY A 214 11.39 4.50 -25.01
C GLY A 214 11.47 3.01 -24.66
N THR A 215 10.52 2.47 -23.90
CA THR A 215 10.46 1.03 -23.61
C THR A 215 10.14 0.23 -24.87
N SER A 216 10.51 -1.04 -24.92
CA SER A 216 10.28 -1.86 -26.11
C SER A 216 10.01 -3.32 -25.81
N VAL A 217 9.24 -3.96 -26.68
CA VAL A 217 9.00 -5.40 -26.70
C VAL A 217 9.32 -5.98 -28.06
N PHE A 218 9.37 -7.31 -28.16
CA PHE A 218 9.55 -8.02 -29.41
C PHE A 218 8.33 -8.88 -29.73
N THR A 219 7.99 -8.98 -31.00
CA THR A 219 6.95 -9.87 -31.48
C THR A 219 7.36 -11.34 -31.34
N ASP A 220 6.38 -12.21 -31.06
CA ASP A 220 6.55 -13.66 -31.04
C ASP A 220 6.53 -14.28 -32.46
N ARG A 221 6.46 -15.62 -32.55
CA ARG A 221 6.48 -16.34 -33.84
C ARG A 221 5.26 -16.07 -34.71
N THR A 222 4.14 -15.63 -34.14
CA THR A 222 2.90 -15.28 -34.88
C THR A 222 2.81 -13.79 -35.19
N GLY A 223 3.86 -13.03 -34.85
CA GLY A 223 3.93 -11.59 -35.04
C GLY A 223 3.21 -10.81 -33.93
N ASP A 224 2.70 -11.48 -32.90
CA ASP A 224 1.95 -10.83 -31.84
C ASP A 224 2.89 -10.19 -30.83
N TYR A 225 2.49 -9.03 -30.31
CA TYR A 225 3.15 -8.40 -29.17
C TYR A 225 2.15 -8.00 -28.10
N LYS A 226 2.64 -7.94 -26.86
CA LYS A 226 1.92 -7.41 -25.70
C LYS A 226 2.86 -6.52 -24.92
N MET A 227 2.38 -5.38 -24.46
CA MET A 227 3.15 -4.44 -23.66
C MET A 227 2.29 -3.88 -22.53
N LYS A 228 2.91 -3.64 -21.38
CA LYS A 228 2.32 -2.88 -20.28
C LYS A 228 2.81 -1.44 -20.35
N VAL A 229 1.88 -0.51 -20.45
CA VAL A 229 2.15 0.93 -20.62
C VAL A 229 1.40 1.74 -19.57
N ASP A 230 1.89 2.92 -19.27
CA ASP A 230 1.18 3.83 -18.38
C ASP A 230 -0.12 4.33 -19.03
N THR A 231 -1.08 4.77 -18.22
CA THR A 231 -2.34 5.34 -18.73
C THR A 231 -2.10 6.67 -19.43
N GLY A 232 -2.90 6.97 -20.45
CA GLY A 232 -2.77 8.18 -21.28
C GLY A 232 -2.82 7.86 -22.77
N SER A 233 -2.41 8.82 -23.59
CA SER A 233 -2.25 8.64 -25.04
C SER A 233 -0.88 8.02 -25.32
N ILE A 234 -0.85 6.79 -25.80
CA ILE A 234 0.36 6.00 -26.03
C ILE A 234 0.54 5.76 -27.52
N GLN A 235 1.71 6.14 -28.05
CA GLN A 235 2.07 5.92 -29.45
C GLN A 235 3.10 4.81 -29.58
N THR A 236 2.75 3.73 -30.28
CA THR A 236 3.70 2.66 -30.61
C THR A 236 4.20 2.76 -32.03
N SER A 237 5.49 2.50 -32.23
CA SER A 237 6.09 2.42 -33.57
C SER A 237 6.88 1.13 -33.74
N LEU A 238 6.83 0.56 -34.95
CA LEU A 238 7.74 -0.50 -35.38
C LEU A 238 9.08 0.13 -35.75
N VAL A 239 10.20 -0.47 -35.34
CA VAL A 239 11.52 -0.11 -35.86
C VAL A 239 11.79 -0.93 -37.13
N PRO A 240 11.64 -0.35 -38.35
CA PRO A 240 11.78 -1.10 -39.58
C PRO A 240 13.24 -1.49 -39.84
N LYS A 241 13.45 -2.58 -40.59
CA LYS A 241 14.76 -2.85 -41.20
C LYS A 241 14.99 -1.89 -42.37
N ALA A 242 16.26 -1.71 -42.75
CA ALA A 242 16.60 -1.00 -43.97
C ALA A 242 15.83 -1.58 -45.17
N ASN A 243 15.26 -0.70 -45.99
CA ASN A 243 14.48 -0.99 -47.21
C ASN A 243 13.06 -1.56 -46.99
N TRP A 244 12.46 -1.41 -45.81
CA TRP A 244 11.06 -1.78 -45.59
C TRP A 244 10.14 -0.57 -45.76
N LEU A 245 9.01 -0.78 -46.42
CA LEU A 245 7.90 0.18 -46.48
C LEU A 245 6.84 -0.22 -45.45
N LEU A 246 6.49 0.71 -44.56
CA LEU A 246 5.36 0.54 -43.65
C LEU A 246 4.06 0.82 -44.40
N THR A 247 3.13 -0.12 -44.38
CA THR A 247 1.81 -0.01 -45.03
C THR A 247 0.71 0.44 -44.06
N SER A 248 0.98 0.37 -42.75
CA SER A 248 0.14 0.94 -41.70
C SER A 248 1.02 1.66 -40.66
N ASP A 249 0.51 2.81 -40.19
CA ASP A 249 1.23 3.74 -39.34
C ASP A 249 1.27 3.33 -37.86
N SER A 250 1.94 4.16 -37.05
CA SER A 250 1.99 4.03 -35.59
C SER A 250 0.58 3.97 -34.97
N THR A 251 0.30 2.95 -34.16
CA THR A 251 -0.96 2.87 -33.41
C THR A 251 -0.93 3.84 -32.23
N VAL A 252 -2.00 4.63 -32.09
CA VAL A 252 -2.26 5.47 -30.91
C VAL A 252 -3.35 4.83 -30.07
N TYR A 253 -3.04 4.53 -28.81
CA TYR A 253 -3.99 4.01 -27.83
C TYR A 253 -4.32 5.11 -26.81
N ASN A 254 -5.60 5.37 -26.58
CA ASN A 254 -6.04 6.33 -25.57
C ASN A 254 -6.69 5.59 -24.41
N PHE A 255 -6.05 5.64 -23.24
CA PHE A 255 -6.60 5.11 -22.00
C PHE A 255 -7.04 6.26 -21.11
N ASN A 256 -8.34 6.33 -20.81
CA ASN A 256 -8.85 7.22 -19.79
C ASN A 256 -8.52 6.63 -18.40
N CYS A 257 -7.98 7.48 -17.52
CA CYS A 257 -7.78 7.17 -16.12
C CYS A 257 -9.11 7.07 -15.36
#